data_AF-A0A5B6WX21-F1
#
_entry.id   AF-A0A5B6WX21-F1
#
_cell.length_a   1.000
_cell.length_b   1.000
_cell.length_c   1.000
_cell.angle_alpha   90.00
_cell.angle_beta   90.00
_cell.angle_gamma   90.00
#
_symmetry.space_group_name_H-M   'P 1'
#
loop_
_entity.id
_entity.type
_entity.pdbx_description
1 polymer ?
#
loop_
_entity_poly.entity_id
_entity_poly.type
_entity_poly.pdbx_seq_one_letter_code
_entity_poly.pdbx_strand_id
1 'polypeptide(L)'
;MIITTKQLLDSTIAEHEWDWQAIFSVSNKFIIGLLWLPVVLVYLADTQIWYSIYSLFVGAAMGLLQLLGEIRNIKQMRWRFRLSSAEGEMWAATAFQNALIWNEIGTTFREEDIISDQEVELLQLPPNSWEIRIIRWPCFLLGNELLRALDLATDLYDAPDNWLWYKICKNEYRRCAVIETYDCVKYLMLHKLIKSNTEEHSIHEVLFQEIDHSIEIKKFTKTFRMIALRQIHSKLIKLVVLLLEPNKNLNEIATAMQSLYAIVVSYLFKANMTMDQLRKDGLG
;
A
#
# COMPACT_ATOMS: atom_id res chain seq x y z
N MET A 1 19.73 21.86 -74.59
CA MET A 1 20.96 21.07 -74.67
C MET A 1 20.92 20.08 -73.52
N ILE A 2 20.63 18.80 -73.79
CA ILE A 2 20.47 17.76 -72.76
C ILE A 2 21.80 17.02 -72.70
N ILE A 3 22.54 17.20 -71.62
CA ILE A 3 23.78 16.47 -71.35
C ILE A 3 23.38 15.06 -70.89
N THR A 4 23.81 14.04 -71.63
CA THR A 4 23.47 12.65 -71.33
C THR A 4 24.25 12.16 -70.11
N THR A 5 23.57 11.44 -69.22
CA THR A 5 24.09 10.87 -67.95
C THR A 5 25.41 10.09 -68.09
N LYS A 6 25.71 9.55 -69.28
CA LYS A 6 27.01 8.92 -69.56
C LYS A 6 28.19 9.89 -69.48
N GLN A 7 28.01 11.13 -69.93
CA GLN A 7 29.07 12.16 -69.86
C GLN A 7 29.33 12.63 -68.43
N LEU A 8 28.30 12.60 -67.57
CA LEU A 8 28.42 12.89 -66.13
C LEU A 8 29.16 11.76 -65.39
N LEU A 9 28.96 10.51 -65.80
CA LEU A 9 29.61 9.36 -65.20
C LEU A 9 31.11 9.32 -65.54
N ASP A 10 31.49 9.58 -66.81
CA ASP A 10 32.89 9.60 -67.22
C ASP A 10 33.68 10.75 -66.59
N SER A 11 33.09 11.96 -66.45
CA SER A 11 33.78 13.08 -65.82
C SER A 11 33.95 12.90 -64.31
N THR A 12 33.01 12.21 -63.65
CA THR A 12 33.05 12.00 -62.18
C THR A 12 34.01 10.86 -61.79
N ILE A 13 34.17 9.84 -62.64
CA ILE A 13 35.06 8.70 -62.37
C ILE A 13 36.52 9.07 -62.66
N ALA A 14 36.79 9.99 -63.59
CA ALA A 14 38.15 10.38 -63.96
C ALA A 14 38.85 11.32 -62.96
N GLU A 15 38.13 11.98 -62.04
CA GLU A 15 38.70 12.95 -61.08
C GLU A 15 38.74 12.47 -59.62
N HIS A 16 38.30 11.24 -59.32
CA HIS A 16 38.32 10.72 -57.96
C HIS A 16 39.03 9.37 -57.88
N GLU A 17 40.36 9.44 -57.92
CA GLU A 17 41.20 8.40 -57.35
C GLU A 17 40.92 8.39 -55.84
N TRP A 18 39.98 7.54 -55.41
CA TRP A 18 39.58 7.44 -54.01
C TRP A 18 40.81 7.09 -53.17
N ASP A 19 41.24 8.04 -52.34
CA ASP A 19 42.34 7.83 -51.41
C ASP A 19 41.89 6.84 -50.35
N TRP A 20 42.11 5.55 -50.64
CA TRP A 20 41.83 4.46 -49.72
C TRP A 20 42.57 4.66 -48.39
N GLN A 21 43.72 5.34 -48.38
CA GLN A 21 44.46 5.61 -47.13
C GLN A 21 43.76 6.64 -46.25
N ALA A 22 42.95 7.55 -46.80
CA ALA A 22 42.15 8.51 -46.01
C ALA A 22 40.94 7.85 -45.34
N ILE A 23 40.27 6.90 -46.01
CA ILE A 23 39.14 6.13 -45.44
C ILE A 23 39.63 5.11 -44.40
N PHE A 24 40.82 4.52 -44.60
CA PHE A 24 41.43 3.55 -43.70
C PHE A 24 42.35 4.16 -42.61
N SER A 25 42.45 5.49 -42.52
CA SER A 25 43.25 6.22 -41.50
C SER A 25 42.67 6.11 -40.07
N VAL A 26 41.40 5.72 -39.93
CA VAL A 26 40.79 5.48 -38.62
C VAL A 26 41.27 4.14 -38.07
N SER A 27 42.36 4.21 -37.30
CA SER A 27 42.95 3.20 -36.41
C SER A 27 42.50 1.75 -36.66
N ASN A 28 43.42 0.89 -37.12
CA ASN A 28 43.21 -0.54 -37.42
C ASN A 28 42.34 -1.32 -36.41
N LYS A 29 42.31 -0.90 -35.14
CA LYS A 29 41.45 -1.48 -34.08
C LYS A 29 39.95 -1.25 -34.31
N PHE A 30 39.56 -0.11 -34.86
CA PHE A 30 38.16 0.24 -35.11
C PHE A 30 37.56 -0.62 -36.23
N ILE A 31 38.32 -0.85 -37.29
CA ILE A 31 37.90 -1.66 -38.44
C ILE A 31 37.75 -3.13 -38.04
N ILE A 32 38.69 -3.65 -37.24
CA ILE A 32 38.55 -4.98 -36.66
C ILE A 32 37.29 -5.05 -35.79
N GLY A 33 37.03 -4.04 -34.94
CA GLY A 33 35.80 -3.97 -34.16
C GLY A 33 34.53 -3.98 -35.02
N LEU A 34 34.52 -3.22 -36.12
CA LEU A 34 33.39 -3.14 -37.04
C LEU A 34 33.16 -4.45 -37.81
N LEU A 35 34.24 -5.18 -38.12
CA LEU A 35 34.18 -6.48 -38.79
C LEU A 35 33.59 -7.58 -37.89
N TRP A 36 33.83 -7.48 -36.58
CA TRP A 36 33.30 -8.41 -35.57
C TRP A 36 31.88 -8.05 -35.10
N LEU A 37 31.42 -6.83 -35.35
CA LEU A 37 30.11 -6.34 -34.93
C LEU A 37 28.93 -7.20 -35.45
N PRO A 38 28.90 -7.68 -36.71
CA PRO A 38 27.86 -8.59 -37.17
C PRO A 38 27.85 -9.93 -36.43
N VAL A 39 29.03 -10.46 -36.08
CA VAL A 39 29.16 -11.74 -35.35
C VAL A 39 28.64 -11.59 -33.93
N VAL A 40 29.00 -10.50 -33.25
CA VAL A 40 28.50 -10.20 -31.89
C VAL A 40 26.98 -10.00 -31.90
N LEU A 41 26.43 -9.33 -32.92
CA LEU A 41 24.97 -9.15 -33.06
C LEU A 41 24.21 -10.47 -33.22
N VAL A 42 24.77 -11.44 -33.96
CA VAL A 42 24.17 -12.79 -34.07
C VAL A 42 24.17 -13.49 -32.71
N TYR A 43 25.27 -13.42 -31.96
CA TYR A 43 25.33 -13.99 -30.60
C TYR A 43 24.34 -13.34 -29.63
N LEU A 44 24.15 -12.02 -29.73
CA LEU A 44 23.15 -11.30 -28.91
C LEU A 44 21.72 -11.70 -29.29
N ALA A 45 21.43 -11.84 -30.59
CA ALA A 45 20.14 -12.31 -31.06
C ALA A 45 19.83 -13.74 -30.59
N ASP A 46 20.81 -14.65 -30.67
CA ASP A 46 20.68 -16.02 -30.17
C ASP A 46 20.46 -16.06 -28.65
N THR A 47 21.16 -15.20 -27.90
CA THR A 47 20.96 -15.10 -26.44
C THR A 47 19.54 -14.64 -26.09
N GLN A 48 18.96 -13.75 -26.90
CA GLN A 48 17.59 -13.28 -26.72
C GLN A 48 16.55 -14.37 -27.03
N ILE A 49 16.81 -15.22 -28.02
CA ILE A 49 16.00 -16.40 -28.33
C ILE A 49 16.04 -17.39 -27.15
N TRP A 50 17.23 -17.71 -26.65
CA TRP A 50 17.39 -18.60 -25.50
C TRP A 50 16.79 -18.05 -24.21
N TYR A 51 16.93 -16.75 -23.96
CA TYR A 51 16.27 -16.08 -22.84
C TYR A 51 14.75 -16.16 -22.96
N SER A 52 14.18 -16.00 -24.15
CA SER A 52 12.74 -16.09 -24.38
C SER A 52 12.20 -17.51 -24.14
N ILE A 53 12.94 -18.54 -24.59
CA ILE A 53 12.59 -19.95 -24.33
C ILE A 53 12.70 -20.28 -22.83
N TYR A 54 13.78 -19.84 -22.19
CA TYR A 54 14.00 -20.09 -20.77
C TYR A 54 12.96 -19.38 -19.89
N SER A 55 12.66 -18.11 -20.18
CA SER A 55 11.64 -17.34 -19.46
C SER A 55 10.23 -17.88 -19.68
N LEU A 56 9.92 -18.42 -20.87
CA LEU A 56 8.66 -19.14 -21.09
C LEU A 56 8.57 -20.39 -20.20
N PHE A 57 9.64 -21.18 -20.11
CA PHE A 57 9.65 -22.41 -19.31
C PHE A 57 9.59 -22.10 -17.82
N VAL A 58 10.35 -21.11 -17.34
CA VAL A 58 10.31 -20.66 -15.95
C VAL A 58 8.97 -20.01 -15.62
N GLY A 59 8.39 -19.22 -16.53
CA GLY A 59 7.06 -18.63 -16.38
C GLY A 59 5.96 -19.68 -16.33
N ALA A 60 6.02 -20.70 -17.19
CA ALA A 60 5.10 -21.84 -17.17
C ALA A 60 5.26 -22.69 -15.90
N ALA A 61 6.50 -22.96 -15.47
CA ALA A 61 6.79 -23.68 -14.24
C ALA A 61 6.32 -22.90 -13.01
N MET A 62 6.55 -21.59 -12.95
CA MET A 62 6.02 -20.72 -11.89
C MET A 62 4.49 -20.67 -11.93
N GLY A 63 3.86 -20.57 -13.10
CA GLY A 63 2.40 -20.61 -13.23
C GLY A 63 1.77 -21.93 -12.79
N LEU A 64 2.46 -23.05 -13.03
CA LEU A 64 2.09 -24.39 -12.57
C LEU A 64 2.35 -24.58 -11.06
N LEU A 65 3.50 -24.14 -10.54
CA LEU A 65 3.80 -24.15 -9.11
C LEU A 65 2.85 -23.23 -8.33
N GLN A 66 2.40 -22.14 -8.96
CA GLN A 66 1.39 -21.24 -8.44
C GLN A 66 -0.04 -21.73 -8.70
N LEU A 67 -0.27 -22.87 -9.40
CA LEU A 67 -1.59 -23.47 -9.63
C LEU A 67 -2.66 -22.39 -9.94
N LEU A 68 -2.35 -21.48 -10.87
CA LEU A 68 -3.19 -20.31 -11.18
C LEU A 68 -4.55 -20.71 -11.78
N GLY A 69 -4.63 -21.86 -12.45
CA GLY A 69 -5.87 -22.40 -13.00
C GLY A 69 -6.89 -22.92 -11.98
N GLU A 70 -6.55 -22.97 -10.68
CA GLU A 70 -7.41 -23.52 -9.62
C GLU A 70 -7.82 -22.47 -8.58
N ILE A 71 -7.53 -21.18 -8.80
CA ILE A 71 -7.98 -20.11 -7.90
C ILE A 71 -9.42 -19.78 -8.26
N ARG A 72 -10.37 -20.53 -7.71
CA ARG A 72 -11.81 -20.29 -7.89
C ARG A 72 -12.42 -19.51 -6.73
N ASN A 73 -11.62 -19.08 -5.73
CA ASN A 73 -12.16 -18.49 -4.52
C ASN A 73 -11.15 -17.60 -3.76
N ILE A 74 -11.65 -16.49 -3.19
CA ILE A 74 -10.91 -15.57 -2.32
C ILE A 74 -10.25 -16.26 -1.12
N LYS A 75 -10.84 -17.35 -0.61
CA LYS A 75 -10.27 -18.11 0.51
C LYS A 75 -8.95 -18.78 0.16
N GLN A 76 -8.82 -19.30 -1.06
CA GLN A 76 -7.58 -19.91 -1.56
C GLN A 76 -6.52 -18.83 -1.80
N MET A 77 -6.94 -17.69 -2.37
CA MET A 77 -6.09 -16.51 -2.55
C MET A 77 -5.54 -16.00 -1.21
N ARG A 78 -6.38 -15.89 -0.18
CA ARG A 78 -5.98 -15.49 1.19
C ARG A 78 -4.94 -16.43 1.80
N TRP A 79 -5.11 -17.74 1.64
CA TRP A 79 -4.16 -18.73 2.16
C TRP A 79 -2.79 -18.61 1.49
N ARG A 80 -2.78 -18.46 0.15
CA ARG A 80 -1.54 -18.30 -0.63
C ARG A 80 -0.85 -16.97 -0.37
N PHE A 81 -1.60 -15.89 -0.20
CA PHE A 81 -1.05 -14.59 0.21
C PHE A 81 -0.37 -14.64 1.56
N ARG A 82 -1.00 -15.32 2.52
CA ARG A 82 -0.43 -15.49 3.85
C ARG A 82 0.86 -16.33 3.82
N LEU A 83 0.94 -17.32 2.93
CA LEU A 83 2.14 -18.12 2.72
C LEU A 83 3.27 -17.29 2.11
N SER A 84 2.99 -16.55 1.03
CA SER A 84 3.97 -15.70 0.35
C SER A 84 4.44 -14.53 1.23
N SER A 85 3.56 -13.93 2.02
CA SER A 85 3.91 -12.86 2.95
C SER A 85 4.69 -13.34 4.17
N ALA A 86 4.62 -14.63 4.52
CA ALA A 86 5.44 -15.22 5.58
C ALA A 86 6.90 -15.41 5.15
N GLU A 87 7.19 -15.30 3.85
CA GLU A 87 8.52 -15.54 3.26
C GLU A 87 9.38 -14.26 3.12
N GLY A 88 8.99 -13.18 3.79
CA GLY A 88 9.92 -12.15 4.29
C GLY A 88 10.21 -10.94 3.41
N GLU A 89 10.11 -9.76 4.05
CA GLU A 89 10.82 -8.49 3.86
C GLU A 89 10.80 -7.75 2.50
N MET A 90 10.66 -8.43 1.37
CA MET A 90 10.78 -7.82 0.03
C MET A 90 9.53 -7.04 -0.41
N TRP A 91 8.37 -7.29 0.22
CA TRP A 91 7.08 -6.70 -0.16
C TRP A 91 6.89 -5.25 0.30
N ALA A 92 7.64 -4.81 1.31
CA ALA A 92 7.53 -3.47 1.89
C ALA A 92 8.11 -2.37 0.97
N ALA A 93 9.27 -2.63 0.36
CA ALA A 93 9.94 -1.69 -0.53
C ALA A 93 9.26 -1.58 -1.92
N THR A 94 8.50 -2.59 -2.31
CA THR A 94 7.78 -2.67 -3.58
C THR A 94 6.29 -2.41 -3.45
N ALA A 95 5.79 -2.09 -2.25
CA ALA A 95 4.36 -2.01 -1.91
C ALA A 95 3.52 -1.14 -2.87
N PHE A 96 4.07 -0.04 -3.41
CA PHE A 96 3.37 0.82 -4.37
C PHE A 96 3.24 0.17 -5.76
N GLN A 97 4.33 -0.40 -6.28
CA GLN A 97 4.30 -1.16 -7.54
C GLN A 97 3.43 -2.42 -7.37
N ASN A 98 3.51 -3.06 -6.20
CA ASN A 98 2.70 -4.20 -5.84
C ASN A 98 1.22 -3.83 -5.75
N ALA A 99 0.86 -2.62 -5.26
CA ALA A 99 -0.53 -2.18 -5.22
C ALA A 99 -1.12 -1.94 -6.61
N LEU A 100 -0.33 -1.36 -7.53
CA LEU A 100 -0.74 -1.20 -8.93
C LEU A 100 -0.93 -2.57 -9.61
N ILE A 101 0.06 -3.46 -9.49
CA ILE A 101 0.00 -4.82 -10.05
C ILE A 101 -1.15 -5.60 -9.42
N TRP A 102 -1.39 -5.44 -8.12
CA TRP A 102 -2.46 -6.12 -7.40
C TRP A 102 -3.84 -5.66 -7.80
N ASN A 103 -4.03 -4.35 -7.95
CA ASN A 103 -5.29 -3.80 -8.43
C ASN A 103 -5.57 -4.26 -9.86
N GLU A 104 -4.53 -4.37 -10.70
CA GLU A 104 -4.64 -4.93 -12.05
C GLU A 104 -5.01 -6.42 -12.03
N ILE A 105 -4.41 -7.22 -11.14
CA ILE A 105 -4.81 -8.63 -10.96
C ILE A 105 -6.29 -8.73 -10.56
N GLY A 106 -6.75 -7.84 -9.68
CA GLY A 106 -8.15 -7.76 -9.27
C GLY A 106 -9.09 -7.43 -10.43
N THR A 107 -8.72 -6.49 -11.30
CA THR A 107 -9.51 -6.16 -12.49
C THR A 107 -9.51 -7.30 -13.51
N THR A 108 -8.39 -7.97 -13.75
CA THR A 108 -8.33 -9.13 -14.65
C THR A 108 -9.21 -10.28 -14.15
N PHE A 109 -9.21 -10.59 -12.85
CA PHE A 109 -10.09 -11.63 -12.30
C PHE A 109 -11.57 -11.31 -12.40
N ARG A 110 -11.92 -10.02 -12.38
CA ARG A 110 -13.28 -9.56 -12.65
C ARG A 110 -13.65 -9.72 -14.12
N GLU A 111 -12.75 -9.34 -15.02
CA GLU A 111 -12.95 -9.49 -16.48
C GLU A 111 -13.16 -10.94 -16.91
N GLU A 112 -12.47 -11.87 -16.24
CA GLU A 112 -12.60 -13.32 -16.44
C GLU A 112 -13.78 -13.97 -15.68
N ASP A 113 -14.66 -13.16 -15.05
CA ASP A 113 -15.85 -13.59 -14.28
C ASP A 113 -15.52 -14.59 -13.14
N ILE A 114 -14.31 -14.51 -12.57
CA ILE A 114 -13.82 -15.37 -11.47
C ILE A 114 -14.29 -14.83 -10.12
N ILE A 115 -14.43 -13.51 -9.98
CA ILE A 115 -14.78 -12.82 -8.75
C ILE A 115 -15.88 -11.78 -9.00
N SER A 116 -16.74 -11.58 -7.99
CA SER A 116 -17.81 -10.59 -8.01
C SER A 116 -17.33 -9.15 -7.75
N ASP A 117 -18.13 -8.14 -8.12
CA ASP A 117 -17.78 -6.73 -7.89
C ASP A 117 -17.50 -6.43 -6.40
N GLN A 118 -18.23 -7.06 -5.47
CA GLN A 118 -17.99 -6.92 -4.03
C GLN A 118 -16.63 -7.52 -3.62
N GLU A 119 -16.21 -8.62 -4.24
CA GLU A 119 -14.94 -9.27 -3.96
C GLU A 119 -13.76 -8.45 -4.49
N VAL A 120 -13.94 -7.78 -5.63
CA VAL A 120 -12.99 -6.81 -6.17
C VAL A 120 -12.78 -5.66 -5.19
N GLU A 121 -13.85 -5.07 -4.64
CA GLU A 121 -13.75 -4.01 -3.64
C GLU A 121 -12.95 -4.44 -2.40
N LEU A 122 -13.11 -5.69 -1.96
CA LEU A 122 -12.36 -6.23 -0.83
C LEU A 122 -10.86 -6.46 -1.13
N LEU A 123 -10.54 -6.68 -2.41
CA LEU A 123 -9.19 -6.91 -2.92
C LEU A 123 -8.46 -5.60 -3.23
N GLN A 124 -9.18 -4.53 -3.57
CA GLN A 124 -8.58 -3.25 -3.95
C GLN A 124 -7.70 -2.67 -2.85
N LEU A 125 -6.50 -2.25 -3.25
CA LEU A 125 -5.58 -1.48 -2.45
C LEU A 125 -5.81 0.01 -2.74
N PRO A 126 -6.25 0.80 -1.75
CA PRO A 126 -6.34 2.24 -1.94
C PRO A 126 -4.93 2.81 -2.19
N PRO A 127 -4.78 3.77 -3.13
CA PRO A 127 -3.50 4.45 -3.32
C PRO A 127 -3.06 5.11 -2.01
N ASN A 128 -1.74 5.22 -1.82
CA ASN A 128 -1.16 5.90 -0.66
C ASN A 128 -1.53 7.39 -0.69
N SER A 129 -2.69 7.74 -0.18
CA SER A 129 -3.10 9.10 0.12
C SER A 129 -2.98 9.29 1.63
N TRP A 130 -2.20 10.30 2.02
CA TRP A 130 -1.80 10.66 3.39
C TRP A 130 -0.55 9.92 3.87
N GLU A 131 0.18 10.58 4.76
CA GLU A 131 1.48 10.19 5.31
C GLU A 131 1.30 9.04 6.32
N ILE A 132 0.83 7.89 5.83
CA ILE A 132 0.49 6.72 6.65
C ILE A 132 1.80 5.98 7.00
N ARG A 133 1.96 5.66 8.28
CA ARG A 133 3.20 5.06 8.83
C ARG A 133 3.43 3.61 8.39
N ILE A 134 2.43 2.98 7.76
CA ILE A 134 2.37 1.53 7.53
C ILE A 134 1.80 1.19 6.16
N ILE A 135 2.20 0.03 5.66
CA ILE A 135 1.67 -0.55 4.42
C ILE A 135 0.22 -0.97 4.62
N ARG A 136 -0.66 -0.43 3.77
CA ARG A 136 -2.09 -0.76 3.79
C ARG A 136 -2.28 -2.14 3.19
N TRP A 137 -2.95 -3.01 3.92
CA TRP A 137 -3.34 -4.30 3.40
C TRP A 137 -4.77 -4.23 2.85
N PRO A 138 -5.10 -5.06 1.85
CA PRO A 138 -6.48 -5.21 1.40
C PRO A 138 -7.42 -5.59 2.55
N CYS A 139 -8.67 -5.14 2.48
CA CYS A 139 -9.70 -5.41 3.48
C CYS A 139 -9.90 -6.91 3.72
N PHE A 140 -9.74 -7.75 2.69
CA PHE A 140 -9.84 -9.19 2.86
C PHE A 140 -8.71 -9.80 3.72
N LEU A 141 -7.54 -9.18 3.90
CA LEU A 141 -6.51 -9.71 4.81
C LEU A 141 -6.72 -9.24 6.25
N LEU A 142 -7.28 -8.05 6.42
CA LEU A 142 -7.54 -7.41 7.71
C LEU A 142 -8.83 -7.90 8.38
N GLY A 143 -9.70 -8.55 7.63
CA GLY A 143 -11.03 -8.99 8.07
C GLY A 143 -11.01 -9.68 9.44
N ASN A 144 -11.73 -9.08 10.40
CA ASN A 144 -11.89 -9.54 11.79
C ASN A 144 -10.62 -9.48 12.67
N GLU A 145 -9.46 -9.07 12.16
CA GLU A 145 -8.24 -8.99 12.98
C GLU A 145 -8.27 -7.81 13.97
N LEU A 146 -8.91 -6.69 13.61
CA LEU A 146 -9.15 -5.58 14.55
C LEU A 146 -10.01 -6.01 15.74
N LEU A 147 -11.13 -6.71 15.48
CA LEU A 147 -12.02 -7.21 16.52
C LEU A 147 -11.29 -8.20 17.44
N ARG A 148 -10.47 -9.09 16.89
CA ARG A 148 -9.60 -9.98 17.68
C ARG A 148 -8.59 -9.22 18.52
N ALA A 149 -8.01 -8.14 18.01
CA ALA A 149 -7.12 -7.29 18.80
C ALA A 149 -7.86 -6.62 19.96
N LEU A 150 -9.11 -6.17 19.73
CA LEU A 150 -9.98 -5.63 20.78
C LEU A 150 -10.38 -6.70 21.81
N ASP A 151 -10.66 -7.94 21.39
CA ASP A 151 -10.90 -9.09 22.28
C ASP A 151 -9.68 -9.34 23.18
N LEU A 152 -8.48 -9.44 22.59
CA LEU A 152 -7.24 -9.61 23.34
C LEU A 152 -6.99 -8.48 24.33
N ALA A 153 -7.30 -7.25 23.94
CA ALA A 153 -7.18 -6.08 24.80
C ALA A 153 -8.17 -6.09 25.97
N THR A 154 -9.41 -6.56 25.75
CA THR A 154 -10.40 -6.70 26.83
C THR A 154 -10.08 -7.84 27.79
N ASP A 155 -9.58 -8.96 27.26
CA ASP A 155 -9.27 -10.16 28.05
C ASP A 155 -8.00 -9.96 28.91
N LEU A 156 -7.05 -9.16 28.44
CA LEU A 156 -5.76 -8.90 29.09
C LEU A 156 -5.72 -7.52 29.76
N TYR A 157 -6.81 -7.12 30.40
CA TYR A 157 -6.98 -5.76 30.94
C TYR A 157 -5.96 -5.33 32.02
N ASP A 158 -5.25 -6.28 32.63
CA ASP A 158 -4.24 -6.05 33.68
C ASP A 158 -2.82 -6.49 33.25
N ALA A 159 -2.67 -6.95 32.01
CA ALA A 159 -1.36 -7.33 31.49
C ALA A 159 -0.51 -6.10 31.17
N PRO A 160 0.83 -6.19 31.27
CA PRO A 160 1.70 -5.09 30.86
C PRO A 160 1.58 -4.85 29.34
N ASP A 161 1.62 -3.58 28.93
CA ASP A 161 1.49 -3.13 27.54
C ASP A 161 2.40 -3.90 26.58
N ASN A 162 3.65 -4.16 26.97
CA ASN A 162 4.62 -4.91 26.16
C ASN A 162 4.12 -6.32 25.82
N TRP A 163 3.46 -6.99 26.77
CA TRP A 163 2.94 -8.34 26.56
C TRP A 163 1.70 -8.34 25.69
N LEU A 164 0.81 -7.37 25.89
CA LEU A 164 -0.35 -7.17 25.03
C LEU A 164 0.09 -6.87 23.59
N TRP A 165 1.03 -5.95 23.42
CA TRP A 165 1.56 -5.58 22.11
C TRP A 165 2.29 -6.74 21.44
N TYR A 166 3.09 -7.51 22.19
CA TYR A 166 3.73 -8.72 21.66
C TYR A 166 2.70 -9.73 21.12
N LYS A 167 1.59 -9.94 21.83
CA LYS A 167 0.50 -10.81 21.37
C LYS A 167 -0.22 -10.28 20.13
N ILE A 168 -0.38 -8.96 20.01
CA ILE A 168 -0.95 -8.31 18.82
C ILE A 168 0.01 -8.50 17.63
N CYS A 169 1.30 -8.23 17.84
CA CYS A 169 2.36 -8.32 16.82
C CYS A 169 2.67 -9.74 16.33
N LYS A 170 2.22 -10.79 17.04
CA LYS A 170 2.35 -12.17 16.54
C LYS A 170 1.72 -12.37 15.15
N ASN A 171 0.76 -11.52 14.78
CA ASN A 171 0.20 -11.48 13.43
C ASN A 171 0.47 -10.10 12.81
N GLU A 172 1.29 -10.06 11.76
CA GLU A 172 1.64 -8.83 11.03
C GLU A 172 0.39 -8.07 10.57
N TYR A 173 -0.60 -8.79 10.02
CA TYR A 173 -1.86 -8.19 9.56
C TYR A 173 -2.66 -7.57 10.71
N ARG A 174 -2.61 -8.16 11.91
CA ARG A 174 -3.29 -7.61 13.08
C ARG A 174 -2.63 -6.33 13.56
N ARG A 175 -1.29 -6.31 13.57
CA ARG A 175 -0.52 -5.10 13.88
C ARG A 175 -0.87 -3.97 12.91
N CYS A 176 -0.87 -4.26 11.61
CA CYS A 176 -1.27 -3.30 10.59
C CYS A 176 -2.73 -2.84 10.76
N ALA A 177 -3.67 -3.76 11.01
CA ALA A 177 -5.09 -3.42 11.21
C ALA A 177 -5.30 -2.41 12.35
N VAL A 178 -4.64 -2.62 13.48
CA VAL A 178 -4.77 -1.76 14.66
C VAL A 178 -4.24 -0.36 14.37
N ILE A 179 -3.06 -0.27 13.76
CA ILE A 179 -2.41 1.02 13.50
C ILE A 179 -3.12 1.77 12.36
N GLU A 180 -3.50 1.10 11.28
CA GLU A 180 -4.28 1.71 10.20
C GLU A 180 -5.62 2.24 10.71
N THR A 181 -6.31 1.48 11.58
CA THR A 181 -7.57 1.95 12.18
C THR A 181 -7.34 3.21 13.01
N TYR A 182 -6.29 3.26 13.82
CA TYR A 182 -5.96 4.42 14.63
C TYR A 182 -5.67 5.65 13.77
N ASP A 183 -4.78 5.52 12.77
CA ASP A 183 -4.41 6.61 11.86
C ASP A 183 -5.62 7.11 11.06
N CYS A 184 -6.49 6.19 10.60
CA CYS A 184 -7.72 6.52 9.89
C CYS A 184 -8.71 7.28 10.78
N VAL A 185 -8.89 6.88 12.03
CA VAL A 185 -9.78 7.58 12.98
C VAL A 185 -9.21 8.97 13.31
N LYS A 186 -7.89 9.07 13.54
CA LYS A 186 -7.20 10.35 13.77
C LYS A 186 -7.40 11.30 12.59
N TYR A 187 -7.17 10.81 11.37
CA TYR A 187 -7.37 11.61 10.16
C TYR A 187 -8.82 12.03 9.96
N LEU A 188 -9.77 11.10 10.11
CA LEU A 188 -11.20 11.39 9.94
C LEU A 188 -11.68 12.46 10.93
N MET A 189 -11.27 12.36 12.19
CA MET A 189 -11.66 13.32 13.23
C MET A 189 -11.00 14.67 13.03
N LEU A 190 -9.68 14.71 12.84
CA LEU A 190 -8.93 15.97 12.77
C LEU A 190 -9.08 16.70 11.44
N HIS A 191 -9.10 16.00 10.31
CA HIS A 191 -9.04 16.64 8.99
C HIS A 191 -10.38 16.67 8.24
N LYS A 192 -11.26 15.67 8.41
CA LYS A 192 -12.51 15.60 7.63
C LYS A 192 -13.74 16.12 8.38
N LEU A 193 -13.89 15.77 9.65
CA LEU A 193 -15.09 16.10 10.41
C LEU A 193 -15.01 17.49 11.07
N ILE A 194 -13.83 17.87 11.54
CA ILE A 194 -13.65 19.09 12.32
C ILE A 194 -12.89 20.12 11.49
N LYS A 195 -13.39 21.36 11.47
CA LYS A 195 -12.69 22.48 10.81
C LYS A 195 -11.51 22.91 11.67
N SER A 196 -10.37 23.17 11.03
CA SER A 196 -9.04 23.42 11.62
C SER A 196 -8.89 24.68 12.49
N ASN A 197 -9.98 25.30 12.94
CA ASN A 197 -9.95 26.53 13.74
C ASN A 197 -11.09 26.61 14.76
N THR A 198 -11.48 25.44 15.29
CA THR A 198 -12.58 25.29 16.25
C THR A 198 -12.02 24.78 17.58
N GLU A 199 -12.61 25.19 18.71
CA GLU A 199 -12.15 24.73 20.05
C GLU A 199 -12.19 23.19 20.15
N GLU A 200 -13.13 22.56 19.44
CA GLU A 200 -13.23 21.11 19.31
C GLU A 200 -11.99 20.51 18.65
N HIS A 201 -11.38 21.17 17.66
CA HIS A 201 -10.16 20.69 17.01
C HIS A 201 -9.01 20.56 18.00
N SER A 202 -8.79 21.59 18.83
CA SER A 202 -7.75 21.60 19.87
C SER A 202 -7.97 20.50 20.90
N ILE A 203 -9.23 20.27 21.32
CA ILE A 203 -9.57 19.18 22.27
C ILE A 203 -9.23 17.82 21.67
N HIS A 204 -9.58 17.60 20.39
CA HIS A 204 -9.27 16.35 19.71
C HIS A 204 -7.76 16.17 19.51
N GLU A 205 -7.03 17.24 19.20
CA GLU A 205 -5.58 17.20 19.06
C GLU A 205 -4.90 16.82 20.37
N VAL A 206 -5.24 17.47 21.49
CA VAL A 206 -4.71 17.13 22.82
C VAL A 206 -5.04 15.70 23.21
N LEU A 207 -6.26 15.23 22.92
CA LEU A 207 -6.65 13.84 23.18
C LEU A 207 -5.75 12.85 22.42
N PHE A 208 -5.53 13.06 21.11
CA PHE A 208 -4.67 12.18 20.33
C PHE A 208 -3.20 12.29 20.73
N GLN A 209 -2.72 13.47 21.12
CA GLN A 209 -1.37 13.64 21.67
C GLN A 209 -1.18 12.87 22.98
N GLU A 210 -2.17 12.89 23.89
CA GLU A 210 -2.11 12.12 25.13
C GLU A 210 -2.12 10.61 24.86
N ILE A 211 -2.92 10.17 23.88
CA ILE A 211 -2.90 8.77 23.42
C ILE A 211 -1.50 8.41 22.88
N ASP A 212 -0.94 9.21 21.98
CA ASP A 212 0.39 8.99 21.39
C ASP A 212 1.47 8.94 22.50
N HIS A 213 1.43 9.88 23.44
CA HIS A 213 2.35 9.94 24.59
C HIS A 213 2.26 8.70 25.48
N SER A 214 1.05 8.24 25.78
CA SER A 214 0.84 7.05 26.61
C SER A 214 1.37 5.75 25.95
N ILE A 215 1.33 5.69 24.61
CA ILE A 215 1.87 4.58 23.81
C ILE A 215 3.40 4.61 23.88
N GLU A 216 4.01 5.78 23.74
CA GLU A 216 5.47 5.96 23.84
C GLU A 216 6.01 5.56 25.22
N ILE A 217 5.32 5.97 26.29
CA ILE A 217 5.69 5.63 27.68
C ILE A 217 5.34 4.17 28.04
N LYS A 218 4.61 3.45 27.17
CA LYS A 218 4.17 2.06 27.40
C LYS A 218 3.33 1.91 28.67
N LYS A 219 2.44 2.87 28.90
CA LYS A 219 1.49 2.91 30.04
C LYS A 219 0.03 3.06 29.58
N PHE A 220 -0.26 2.78 28.32
CA PHE A 220 -1.59 2.79 27.73
C PHE A 220 -2.61 1.99 28.54
N THR A 221 -2.31 0.75 28.95
CA THR A 221 -3.28 -0.06 29.74
C THR A 221 -3.51 0.50 31.15
N LYS A 222 -2.59 1.31 31.67
CA LYS A 222 -2.73 1.97 32.98
C LYS A 222 -3.53 3.26 32.89
N THR A 223 -3.37 4.00 31.79
CA THR A 223 -4.07 5.26 31.55
C THR A 223 -5.50 5.03 31.06
N PHE A 224 -5.73 3.99 30.25
CA PHE A 224 -7.00 3.79 29.56
C PHE A 224 -7.72 2.49 29.92
N ARG A 225 -9.05 2.53 29.86
CA ARG A 225 -9.92 1.35 30.05
C ARG A 225 -10.09 0.61 28.73
N MET A 226 -9.50 -0.58 28.62
CA MET A 226 -9.59 -1.41 27.40
C MET A 226 -11.04 -1.80 27.04
N ILE A 227 -11.92 -1.89 28.03
CA ILE A 227 -13.35 -2.17 27.81
C ILE A 227 -14.04 -1.03 27.05
N ALA A 228 -13.61 0.21 27.26
CA ALA A 228 -14.16 1.37 26.58
C ALA A 228 -13.83 1.38 25.08
N LEU A 229 -12.68 0.82 24.67
CA LEU A 229 -12.29 0.72 23.25
C LEU A 229 -13.31 -0.07 22.42
N ARG A 230 -13.91 -1.13 22.99
CA ARG A 230 -14.96 -1.90 22.30
C ARG A 230 -16.22 -1.06 22.09
N GLN A 231 -16.59 -0.24 23.07
CA GLN A 231 -17.74 0.65 22.98
C GLN A 231 -17.49 1.76 21.95
N ILE A 232 -16.30 2.34 21.97
CA ILE A 232 -15.83 3.31 20.97
C ILE A 232 -15.90 2.71 19.57
N HIS A 233 -15.39 1.49 19.38
CA HIS A 233 -15.46 0.78 18.09
C HIS A 233 -16.90 0.60 17.60
N SER A 234 -17.83 0.18 18.46
CA SER A 234 -19.24 0.03 18.09
C SER A 234 -19.87 1.36 17.64
N LYS A 235 -19.52 2.47 18.30
CA LYS A 235 -20.03 3.80 17.97
C LYS A 235 -19.37 4.39 16.72
N LEU A 236 -18.08 4.14 16.52
CA LEU A 236 -17.36 4.50 15.29
C LEU A 236 -17.96 3.79 14.08
N ILE A 237 -18.32 2.50 14.18
CA ILE A 237 -19.02 1.80 13.09
C ILE A 237 -20.33 2.54 12.74
N LYS A 238 -21.15 2.88 13.74
CA LYS A 238 -22.40 3.63 13.51
C LYS A 238 -22.13 4.97 12.83
N LEU A 239 -21.11 5.70 13.27
CA LEU A 239 -20.72 6.97 12.65
C LEU A 239 -20.28 6.78 11.19
N VAL A 240 -19.42 5.79 10.91
CA VAL A 240 -18.95 5.52 9.54
C VAL A 240 -20.09 5.10 8.63
N VAL A 241 -21.02 4.26 9.10
CA VAL A 241 -22.22 3.88 8.34
C VAL A 241 -23.04 5.12 7.98
N LEU A 242 -23.31 6.01 8.94
CA LEU A 242 -24.04 7.26 8.69
C LEU A 242 -23.30 8.20 7.72
N LEU A 243 -21.96 8.19 7.71
CA LEU A 243 -21.16 9.00 6.79
C LEU A 243 -21.15 8.47 5.36
N LEU A 244 -21.38 7.17 5.18
CA LEU A 244 -21.46 6.49 3.89
C LEU A 244 -22.85 6.58 3.27
N GLU A 245 -23.89 6.92 4.03
CA GLU A 245 -25.25 7.07 3.50
C GLU A 245 -25.34 8.24 2.50
N PRO A 246 -26.08 8.05 1.39
CA PRO A 246 -26.20 9.06 0.34
C PRO A 246 -26.93 10.32 0.82
N ASN A 247 -27.82 10.19 1.82
CA ASN A 247 -28.60 11.28 2.39
C ASN A 247 -28.10 11.59 3.80
N LYS A 248 -27.14 12.52 3.90
CA LYS A 248 -26.42 12.80 5.14
C LYS A 248 -27.29 13.58 6.13
N ASN A 249 -27.88 12.87 7.08
CA ASN A 249 -28.57 13.49 8.20
C ASN A 249 -27.55 14.10 9.17
N LEU A 250 -27.30 15.41 9.05
CA LEU A 250 -26.35 16.14 9.89
C LEU A 250 -26.66 15.99 11.40
N ASN A 251 -27.94 15.89 11.76
CA ASN A 251 -28.37 15.70 13.16
C ASN A 251 -28.00 14.31 13.70
N GLU A 252 -28.13 13.27 12.88
CA GLU A 252 -27.77 11.89 13.27
C GLU A 252 -26.25 11.73 13.36
N ILE A 253 -25.51 12.38 12.45
CA ILE A 253 -24.05 12.43 12.51
C ILE A 253 -23.60 13.19 13.76
N ALA A 254 -24.18 14.36 14.04
CA ALA A 254 -23.85 15.15 15.23
C ALA A 254 -24.15 14.39 16.53
N THR A 255 -25.30 13.73 16.62
CA THR A 255 -25.64 12.90 17.80
C THR A 255 -24.74 11.68 17.93
N ALA A 256 -24.37 11.03 16.84
CA ALA A 256 -23.38 9.95 16.85
C ALA A 256 -22.01 10.44 17.35
N MET A 257 -21.55 11.59 16.87
CA MET A 257 -20.29 12.22 17.25
C MET A 257 -20.30 12.66 18.73
N GLN A 258 -21.39 13.26 19.20
CA GLN A 258 -21.60 13.59 20.61
C GLN A 258 -21.62 12.33 21.49
N SER A 259 -22.25 11.26 21.03
CA SER A 259 -22.27 9.99 21.77
C SER A 259 -20.89 9.36 21.88
N LEU A 260 -20.08 9.48 20.82
CA LEU A 260 -18.69 9.03 20.81
C LEU A 260 -17.87 9.86 21.79
N TYR A 261 -17.99 11.19 21.72
CA TYR A 261 -17.31 12.11 22.62
C TYR A 261 -17.65 11.85 24.09
N ALA A 262 -18.94 11.66 24.40
CA ALA A 262 -19.41 11.34 25.75
C ALA A 262 -18.78 10.04 26.27
N ILE A 263 -18.64 9.02 25.43
CA ILE A 263 -18.00 7.75 25.82
C ILE A 263 -16.51 7.92 26.04
N VAL A 264 -15.84 8.65 25.16
CA VAL A 264 -14.41 8.94 25.28
C VAL A 264 -14.13 9.69 26.59
N VAL A 265 -14.84 10.77 26.88
CA VAL A 265 -14.63 11.55 28.10
C VAL A 265 -15.03 10.78 29.35
N SER A 266 -16.16 10.06 29.33
CA SER A 266 -16.71 9.46 30.55
C SER A 266 -16.11 8.09 30.89
N TYR A 267 -15.61 7.35 29.91
CA TYR A 267 -15.24 5.93 30.10
C TYR A 267 -13.84 5.57 29.61
N LEU A 268 -13.17 6.38 28.80
CA LEU A 268 -11.86 6.02 28.26
C LEU A 268 -10.76 6.10 29.33
N PHE A 269 -10.74 7.15 30.14
CA PHE A 269 -9.69 7.38 31.14
C PHE A 269 -9.94 6.57 32.42
N LYS A 270 -8.88 5.93 32.96
CA LYS A 270 -8.94 5.21 34.25
C LYS A 270 -8.92 6.17 35.43
N ALA A 271 -8.16 7.25 35.35
CA ALA A 271 -8.16 8.36 36.30
C ALA A 271 -9.09 9.47 35.80
N ASN A 272 -9.78 10.17 36.71
CA ASN A 272 -10.62 11.31 36.38
C ASN A 272 -9.73 12.47 35.89
N MET A 273 -9.37 12.51 34.61
CA MET A 273 -8.99 13.77 33.97
C MET A 273 -10.27 14.59 33.86
N THR A 274 -10.44 15.52 34.79
CA THR A 274 -11.55 16.47 34.75
C THR A 274 -11.34 17.38 33.54
N MET A 275 -12.39 17.68 32.78
CA MET A 275 -12.38 18.56 31.60
C MET A 275 -11.63 19.89 31.80
N ASP A 276 -11.54 20.38 33.04
CA ASP A 276 -10.79 21.58 33.41
C ASP A 276 -9.26 21.45 33.24
N GLN A 277 -8.70 20.23 33.28
CA GLN A 277 -7.28 20.01 32.99
C GLN A 277 -7.01 20.03 31.48
N LEU A 278 -7.85 19.36 30.68
CA LEU A 278 -7.76 19.40 29.21
C LEU A 278 -7.99 20.81 28.65
N ARG A 279 -8.90 21.58 29.26
CA ARG A 279 -9.16 22.98 28.88
C ARG A 279 -8.01 23.91 29.29
N LYS A 280 -7.32 23.64 30.40
CA LYS A 280 -6.12 24.39 30.82
C LYS A 280 -4.89 24.05 29.98
N ASP A 281 -4.76 22.80 29.55
CA ASP A 281 -3.63 22.35 28.74
C ASP A 281 -3.82 22.63 27.23
N GLY A 282 -5.07 22.85 26.78
CA GLY A 282 -5.41 23.15 25.38
C GLY A 282 -5.86 24.59 25.08
N LEU A 283 -5.97 25.48 26.08
CA LEU A 283 -6.27 26.90 25.90
C LEU A 283 -5.41 27.75 26.85
N GLY A 284 -4.26 28.18 26.31
CA GLY A 284 -3.56 29.41 26.67
C GLY A 284 -3.44 30.28 25.44
#